data_AF-A0A8C3CGN5-F1
#
_entry.id   AF-A0A8C3CGN5-F1
#
_cell.length_a   1.000
_cell.length_b   1.000
_cell.length_c   1.000
_cell.angle_alpha   90.00
_cell.angle_beta   90.00
_cell.angle_gamma   90.00
#
_symmetry.space_group_name_H-M   'P 1'
#
loop_
_entity.id
_entity.type
_entity.pdbx_description
1 polymer ?
#
loop_
_entity_poly.entity_id
_entity_poly.type
_entity_poly.pdbx_seq_one_letter_code
_entity_poly.pdbx_strand_id
1 'polypeptide(L)'
;MGCWGGALGAVGCCGCSEPHGCCRDRGCRGCCGCPEFELGAFMPNLPAAMRRPPPRSKAPLSEADFLGALPAVNTTCITLGVLWVLRNEPLDMRPLGSYPEEHFTEEAPRRLLGAFQRRLARISRRVQRRNAALPLPYPYLDPAAIENSIAI
;
A
#
# COMPACT_ATOMS: atom_id res chain seq x y z
N MET A 1 -15.20 43.04 -9.65
CA MET A 1 -15.24 41.59 -9.95
C MET A 1 -13.93 41.24 -10.64
N GLY A 2 -13.04 40.51 -9.96
CA GLY A 2 -11.72 40.19 -10.50
C GLY A 2 -11.09 39.05 -9.71
N CYS A 3 -11.12 37.86 -10.30
CA CYS A 3 -10.44 36.66 -9.81
C CYS A 3 -8.92 36.88 -9.83
N TRP A 4 -8.27 36.62 -8.69
CA TRP A 4 -6.82 36.45 -8.64
C TRP A 4 -6.48 34.99 -8.88
N GLY A 5 -5.76 34.72 -9.97
CA GLY A 5 -5.06 33.47 -10.20
C GLY A 5 -3.68 33.48 -9.52
N GLY A 6 -3.22 32.30 -9.08
CA GLY A 6 -1.88 32.15 -8.51
C GLY A 6 -1.60 30.79 -7.88
N ALA A 7 -1.42 29.78 -8.72
CA ALA A 7 -0.57 28.60 -8.52
C ALA A 7 -0.68 27.78 -7.20
N LEU A 8 -1.63 26.85 -7.16
CA LEU A 8 -1.41 25.56 -6.49
C LEU A 8 -0.87 24.58 -7.53
N GLY A 9 0.40 24.23 -7.39
CA GLY A 9 1.03 23.14 -8.13
C GLY A 9 0.40 21.82 -7.76
N ALA A 10 -0.69 21.45 -8.43
CA ALA A 10 -1.07 20.07 -8.57
C ALA A 10 0.01 19.41 -9.44
N VAL A 11 0.83 18.56 -8.82
CA VAL A 11 1.65 17.61 -9.56
C VAL A 11 0.68 16.74 -10.35
N GLY A 12 0.53 17.07 -11.64
CA GLY A 12 -0.36 16.39 -12.54
C GLY A 12 0.05 14.93 -12.68
N CYS A 13 -0.87 14.03 -12.32
CA CYS A 13 -0.82 12.68 -12.85
C CYS A 13 -1.06 12.78 -14.35
N CYS A 14 0.01 12.60 -15.13
CA CYS A 14 -0.04 12.44 -16.58
C CYS A 14 -1.07 11.35 -16.96
N GLY A 15 -1.70 11.61 -18.11
CA GLY A 15 -2.93 10.99 -18.57
C GLY A 15 -2.92 9.48 -18.67
N CYS A 16 -4.12 8.92 -18.55
CA CYS A 16 -4.44 7.58 -19.06
C CYS A 16 -5.72 7.72 -19.88
N SER A 17 -5.55 7.65 -21.20
CA SER A 17 -6.62 7.50 -22.19
C SER A 17 -6.64 6.04 -22.63
N GLU A 18 -7.20 5.13 -21.83
CA GLU A 18 -7.67 3.78 -22.26
C GLU A 18 -8.31 3.02 -21.07
N PRO A 19 -9.35 2.18 -21.28
CA PRO A 19 -10.18 1.64 -20.20
C PRO A 19 -9.80 0.24 -19.68
N HIS A 20 -8.68 -0.36 -20.09
CA HIS A 20 -8.32 -1.72 -19.65
C HIS A 20 -6.84 -1.79 -19.22
N GLY A 21 -6.59 -1.99 -17.92
CA GLY A 21 -5.26 -2.40 -17.43
C GLY A 21 -4.66 -1.68 -16.23
N CYS A 22 -5.45 -0.95 -15.43
CA CYS A 22 -4.91 -0.15 -14.31
C CYS A 22 -4.87 -0.89 -12.95
N CYS A 23 -4.55 -2.19 -12.93
CA CYS A 23 -4.45 -2.93 -11.66
C CYS A 23 -3.01 -3.15 -11.17
N ARG A 24 -1.98 -2.82 -11.96
CA ARG A 24 -0.69 -3.51 -11.78
C ARG A 24 0.49 -2.76 -11.19
N ASP A 25 0.49 -1.43 -11.06
CA ASP A 25 1.63 -0.72 -10.44
C ASP A 25 1.32 0.65 -9.81
N ARG A 26 0.04 1.00 -9.57
CA ARG A 26 -0.31 2.20 -8.80
C ARG A 26 -1.06 1.85 -7.53
N GLY A 27 -0.34 1.93 -6.41
CA GLY A 27 -0.88 1.80 -5.06
C GLY A 27 -0.75 0.37 -4.52
N CYS A 28 -0.23 0.27 -3.29
CA CYS A 28 0.13 -0.94 -2.57
C CYS A 28 -1.01 -1.96 -2.30
N ARG A 29 -2.16 -1.86 -2.97
CA ARG A 29 -3.39 -2.62 -2.67
C ARG A 29 -3.36 -4.09 -3.09
N GLY A 30 -2.29 -4.55 -3.75
CA GLY A 30 -2.11 -5.95 -4.14
C GLY A 30 -1.20 -6.75 -3.21
N CYS A 31 -0.67 -6.16 -2.14
CA CYS A 31 0.19 -6.88 -1.20
C CYS A 31 -0.71 -7.43 -0.08
N CYS A 32 -0.77 -8.76 0.12
CA CYS A 32 -1.54 -9.38 1.22
C CYS A 32 -0.94 -9.15 2.63
N GLY A 33 -0.09 -8.14 2.76
CA GLY A 33 0.44 -7.60 4.00
C GLY A 33 0.58 -6.09 3.87
N CYS A 34 -0.48 -5.41 3.43
CA CYS A 34 -0.60 -3.95 3.42
C CYS A 34 0.13 -3.29 4.62
N PRO A 35 1.17 -2.45 4.41
CA PRO A 35 1.94 -1.84 5.50
C PRO A 35 1.11 -0.87 6.35
N GLU A 36 -0.10 -0.54 5.92
CA GLU A 36 -1.00 0.41 6.55
C GLU A 36 -1.29 0.04 8.01
N PHE A 37 -1.48 -1.24 8.34
CA PHE A 37 -1.63 -1.66 9.74
C PHE A 37 -0.32 -1.58 10.51
N GLU A 38 0.78 -2.11 9.99
CA GLU A 38 2.07 -2.14 10.70
C GLU A 38 2.61 -0.72 10.97
N LEU A 39 2.40 0.20 10.03
CA LEU A 39 2.74 1.62 10.18
C LEU A 39 1.69 2.38 11.00
N GLY A 40 0.42 2.00 10.91
CA GLY A 40 -0.68 2.70 11.58
C GLY A 40 -1.02 2.20 12.98
N ALA A 41 -0.52 1.03 13.38
CA ALA A 41 -0.71 0.45 14.72
C ALA A 41 -0.21 1.40 15.81
N PHE A 42 0.87 2.12 15.54
CA PHE A 42 1.33 3.24 16.35
C PHE A 42 0.69 4.54 15.84
N MET A 43 -0.46 4.92 16.41
CA MET A 43 -1.28 6.04 15.96
C MET A 43 -0.53 7.36 15.68
N PRO A 44 0.46 7.80 16.50
CA PRO A 44 1.20 9.03 16.19
C PRO A 44 1.96 8.99 14.86
N ASN A 45 2.28 7.82 14.32
CA ASN A 45 2.94 7.65 13.03
C ASN A 45 1.98 7.78 11.84
N LEU A 46 0.71 7.43 12.01
CA LEU A 46 -0.32 7.53 10.97
C LEU A 46 -1.68 7.96 11.55
N PRO A 47 -1.82 9.22 12.01
CA PRO A 47 -3.08 9.70 12.55
C PRO A 47 -4.11 9.82 11.41
N ALA A 48 -5.23 9.11 11.52
CA ALA A 48 -6.31 9.17 10.53
C ALA A 48 -7.02 10.54 10.47
N ALA A 49 -6.88 11.36 11.52
CA ALA A 49 -7.46 12.69 11.60
C ALA A 49 -6.65 13.59 12.54
N MET A 50 -6.84 14.90 12.44
CA MET A 50 -6.30 15.88 13.38
C MET A 50 -7.44 16.70 13.98
N ARG A 51 -7.47 16.83 15.31
CA ARG A 51 -8.51 17.58 16.05
C ARG A 51 -8.22 19.08 16.17
N ARG A 52 -7.01 19.51 15.80
CA ARG A 52 -6.55 20.90 15.85
C ARG A 52 -5.98 21.32 14.50
N PRO A 53 -6.04 22.62 14.14
CA PRO A 53 -5.42 23.11 12.92
C PRO A 53 -3.89 22.99 12.98
N PRO A 54 -3.21 22.98 11.82
CA PRO A 54 -1.76 23.05 11.77
C PRO A 54 -1.21 24.28 12.51
N PRO A 55 -0.09 24.16 13.24
CA PRO A 55 0.54 25.30 13.89
C PRO A 55 0.92 26.40 12.90
N ARG A 56 0.67 27.66 13.26
CA ARG A 56 0.94 28.84 12.39
C ARG A 56 2.27 29.54 12.68
N SER A 57 2.96 29.13 13.74
CA SER A 57 4.25 29.67 14.14
C SER A 57 5.17 28.55 14.61
N LYS A 58 6.47 28.85 14.70
CA LYS A 58 7.49 27.93 15.25
C LYS A 58 7.60 28.02 16.78
N ALA A 59 6.60 28.60 17.46
CA ALA A 59 6.59 28.64 18.92
C ALA A 59 6.59 27.20 19.47
N PRO A 60 7.28 26.94 20.60
CA PRO A 60 7.29 25.62 21.20
C PRO A 60 5.88 25.20 21.60
N LEU A 61 5.50 23.98 21.21
CA LEU A 61 4.25 23.35 21.62
C LEU A 61 4.51 22.42 22.80
N SER A 62 3.56 22.36 23.73
CA SER A 62 3.62 21.40 24.83
C SER A 62 3.24 19.99 24.36
N GLU A 63 3.61 18.97 25.14
CA GLU A 63 3.13 17.60 24.91
C GLU A 63 1.60 17.51 24.95
N ALA A 64 0.96 18.26 25.86
CA ALA A 64 -0.49 18.33 25.94
C ALA A 64 -1.12 18.90 24.66
N ASP A 65 -0.45 19.84 23.98
CA ASP A 65 -0.92 20.37 22.70
C ASP A 65 -0.80 19.34 21.58
N PHE A 66 0.29 18.56 21.58
CA PHE A 66 0.50 17.45 20.64
C PHE A 66 -0.57 16.37 20.83
N LEU A 67 -0.76 15.87 22.05
CA LEU A 67 -1.79 14.87 22.37
C LEU A 67 -3.21 15.40 22.13
N GLY A 68 -3.44 16.69 22.36
CA GLY A 68 -4.70 17.36 22.06
C GLY A 68 -5.01 17.46 20.57
N ALA A 69 -4.00 17.44 19.71
CA ALA A 69 -4.15 17.48 18.26
C ALA A 69 -4.41 16.10 17.63
N LEU A 70 -3.87 15.02 18.22
CA LEU A 70 -4.07 13.64 17.78
C LEU A 70 -5.54 13.20 17.85
N PRO A 71 -5.99 12.18 17.10
CA PRO A 71 -7.32 11.60 17.18
C PRO A 71 -7.76 11.23 18.60
N ALA A 72 -9.08 11.22 18.82
CA ALA A 72 -9.65 10.65 20.04
C ALA A 72 -9.48 9.12 20.06
N VAL A 73 -9.63 8.53 21.26
CA VAL A 73 -9.45 7.08 21.47
C VAL A 73 -10.43 6.28 20.60
N ASN A 74 -11.70 6.68 20.55
CA ASN A 74 -12.71 6.00 19.72
C ASN A 74 -12.35 6.01 18.23
N THR A 75 -11.93 7.14 17.67
CA THR A 75 -11.48 7.24 16.27
C THR A 75 -10.27 6.35 16.02
N THR A 76 -9.30 6.36 16.94
CA THR A 76 -8.11 5.51 16.86
C THR A 76 -8.49 4.03 16.84
N CYS A 77 -9.36 3.60 17.75
CA CYS A 77 -9.82 2.20 17.80
C CYS A 77 -10.54 1.78 16.52
N ILE A 78 -11.40 2.63 15.96
CA ILE A 78 -12.09 2.35 14.70
C ILE A 78 -11.09 2.22 13.55
N THR A 79 -10.15 3.16 13.42
CA THR A 79 -9.10 3.10 12.39
C THR A 79 -8.27 1.83 12.51
N LEU A 80 -7.84 1.48 13.72
CA LEU A 80 -7.06 0.26 13.95
C LEU A 80 -7.87 -1.00 13.61
N GLY A 81 -9.17 -1.04 13.92
CA GLY A 81 -10.06 -2.12 13.54
C GLY A 81 -10.18 -2.27 12.02
N VAL A 82 -10.39 -1.17 11.29
CA VAL A 82 -10.45 -1.18 9.82
C VAL A 82 -9.12 -1.63 9.22
N LEU A 83 -8.00 -1.08 9.68
CA LEU A 83 -6.67 -1.45 9.20
C LEU A 83 -6.36 -2.93 9.51
N TRP A 84 -6.80 -3.43 10.65
CA TRP A 84 -6.64 -4.83 11.00
C TRP A 84 -7.39 -5.72 10.01
N VAL A 85 -8.66 -5.41 9.72
CA VAL A 85 -9.45 -6.15 8.72
C VAL A 85 -8.77 -6.12 7.36
N LEU A 86 -8.40 -4.94 6.85
CA LEU A 86 -7.75 -4.76 5.55
C LEU A 86 -6.37 -5.43 5.44
N ARG A 87 -5.68 -5.65 6.56
CA ARG A 87 -4.41 -6.37 6.60
C ARG A 87 -4.58 -7.88 6.49
N ASN A 88 -5.71 -8.43 6.92
CA ASN A 88 -5.86 -9.88 6.99
C ASN A 88 -5.86 -10.49 5.59
N GLU A 89 -4.97 -11.44 5.39
CA GLU A 89 -4.87 -12.18 4.14
C GLU A 89 -6.12 -13.08 3.97
N PRO A 90 -6.79 -13.03 2.81
CA PRO A 90 -7.88 -13.95 2.53
C PRO A 90 -7.37 -15.40 2.54
N LEU A 91 -8.19 -16.33 3.03
CA LEU A 91 -7.83 -17.75 3.16
C LEU A 91 -7.44 -18.40 1.82
N ASP A 92 -7.89 -17.82 0.71
CA ASP A 92 -7.70 -18.30 -0.65
C ASP A 92 -6.73 -17.41 -1.47
N MET A 93 -5.84 -16.66 -0.81
CA MET A 93 -4.84 -15.80 -1.46
C MET A 93 -4.10 -16.54 -2.58
N ARG A 94 -4.09 -15.93 -3.77
CA ARG A 94 -3.37 -16.44 -4.95
C ARG A 94 -2.16 -15.56 -5.27
N PRO A 95 -0.92 -16.06 -5.06
CA PRO A 95 0.28 -15.27 -5.32
C PRO A 95 0.41 -14.85 -6.79
N LEU A 96 1.09 -13.73 -7.01
CA LEU A 96 1.29 -13.16 -8.34
C LEU A 96 1.91 -14.19 -9.30
N GLY A 97 1.25 -14.40 -10.44
CA GLY A 97 1.67 -15.37 -11.45
C GLY A 97 1.12 -16.79 -11.23
N SER A 98 0.36 -17.03 -10.16
CA SER A 98 -0.38 -18.27 -9.95
C SER A 98 -1.76 -18.20 -10.60
N TYR A 99 -1.93 -18.79 -11.79
CA TYR A 99 -3.22 -18.84 -12.48
C TYR A 99 -3.69 -20.30 -12.55
N PRO A 100 -4.49 -20.78 -11.59
CA PRO A 100 -4.98 -22.15 -11.59
C PRO A 100 -6.04 -22.39 -12.68
N GLU A 101 -6.71 -21.33 -13.13
CA GLU A 101 -7.66 -21.40 -14.24
C GLU A 101 -6.91 -21.31 -15.57
N GLU A 102 -7.02 -22.37 -16.37
CA GLU A 102 -6.37 -22.47 -17.68
C GLU A 102 -7.14 -21.69 -18.75
N HIS A 103 -7.00 -20.37 -18.74
CA HIS A 103 -7.54 -19.51 -19.80
C HIS A 103 -6.71 -19.57 -21.08
N PHE A 104 -5.39 -19.76 -20.95
CA PHE A 104 -4.48 -19.92 -22.09
C PHE A 104 -4.23 -21.41 -22.35
N THR A 105 -4.67 -21.88 -23.50
CA THR A 105 -4.49 -23.27 -23.95
C THR A 105 -3.32 -23.42 -24.92
N GLU A 106 -2.89 -22.33 -25.54
CA GLU A 106 -1.79 -22.35 -26.50
C GLU A 106 -0.41 -22.48 -25.82
N GLU A 107 0.53 -23.11 -26.51
CA GLU A 107 1.87 -23.38 -25.97
C GLU A 107 2.68 -22.09 -25.72
N ALA A 108 2.57 -21.10 -26.60
CA ALA A 108 3.38 -19.89 -26.52
C ALA A 108 3.06 -19.04 -25.26
N PRO A 109 1.80 -18.71 -24.93
CA PRO A 109 1.45 -18.07 -23.67
C PRO A 109 1.86 -18.88 -22.44
N ARG A 110 1.70 -20.22 -22.47
CA ARG A 110 2.14 -21.11 -21.37
C ARG A 110 3.65 -21.02 -21.12
N ARG A 111 4.46 -20.97 -22.19
CA ARG A 111 5.92 -20.78 -22.09
C ARG A 111 6.27 -19.42 -21.50
N LEU A 112 5.58 -18.35 -21.92
CA LEU A 112 5.78 -17.00 -21.38
C LEU A 112 5.39 -16.92 -19.90
N LEU A 113 4.28 -17.56 -19.52
CA LEU A 113 3.84 -17.64 -18.12
C LEU A 113 4.89 -18.35 -17.26
N GLY A 114 5.43 -19.48 -17.72
CA GLY A 114 6.51 -20.17 -17.02
C GLY A 114 7.77 -19.30 -16.89
N ALA A 115 8.11 -18.50 -17.91
CA ALA A 115 9.23 -17.56 -17.83
C ALA A 115 8.96 -16.43 -16.82
N PHE A 116 7.73 -15.91 -16.77
CA PHE A 116 7.28 -14.92 -15.80
C PHE A 116 7.39 -15.46 -14.37
N GLN A 117 6.84 -16.63 -14.08
CA GLN A 117 6.91 -17.29 -12.77
C GLN A 117 8.36 -17.52 -12.32
N ARG A 118 9.24 -18.01 -13.21
CA ARG A 118 10.67 -18.16 -12.90
C ARG A 118 11.34 -16.84 -12.54
N ARG A 119 10.97 -15.75 -13.22
CA ARG A 119 11.49 -14.41 -12.92
C ARG A 119 11.00 -13.91 -11.57
N LEU A 120 9.72 -14.11 -11.24
CA LEU A 120 9.16 -13.77 -9.93
C LEU A 120 9.86 -14.55 -8.80
N ALA A 121 10.05 -15.86 -8.95
CA ALA A 121 10.76 -16.67 -7.96
C ALA A 121 12.21 -16.19 -7.75
N ARG A 122 12.89 -15.70 -8.81
CA ARG A 122 14.22 -15.10 -8.70
C ARG A 122 14.19 -13.77 -7.94
N ILE A 123 13.17 -12.95 -8.15
CA ILE A 123 12.99 -11.67 -7.43
C ILE A 123 12.71 -11.95 -5.95
N SER A 124 11.77 -12.84 -5.65
CA SER A 124 11.44 -13.28 -4.28
C SER A 124 12.69 -13.70 -3.50
N ARG A 125 13.51 -14.59 -4.07
CA ARG A 125 14.79 -15.00 -3.45
C ARG A 125 15.75 -13.83 -3.20
N ARG A 126 15.78 -12.82 -4.07
CA ARG A 126 16.62 -11.62 -3.87
C ARG A 126 16.07 -10.74 -2.75
N VAL A 127 14.75 -10.56 -2.69
CA VAL A 127 14.07 -9.81 -1.62
C VAL A 127 14.30 -10.48 -0.27
N GLN A 128 14.15 -11.80 -0.18
CA GLN A 128 14.39 -12.57 1.05
C GLN A 128 15.83 -12.45 1.54
N ARG A 129 16.82 -12.59 0.64
CA ARG A 129 18.24 -12.41 0.99
C ARG A 129 18.54 -11.00 1.48
N ARG A 130 18.01 -9.98 0.80
CA ARG A 130 18.16 -8.58 1.22
C ARG A 130 17.56 -8.37 2.60
N ASN A 131 16.33 -8.85 2.82
CA ASN A 131 15.59 -8.69 4.07
C ASN A 131 16.26 -9.39 5.26
N ALA A 132 16.95 -10.51 5.03
CA ALA A 132 17.71 -11.21 6.08
C ALA A 132 18.89 -10.38 6.63
N ALA A 133 19.39 -9.40 5.87
CA ALA A 133 20.48 -8.52 6.29
C ALA A 133 19.99 -7.18 6.87
N LEU A 134 18.68 -6.93 6.89
CA LEU A 134 18.12 -5.66 7.35
C LEU A 134 17.55 -5.81 8.77
N PRO A 135 17.79 -4.83 9.67
CA PRO A 135 17.18 -4.82 11.00
C PRO A 135 15.66 -4.64 10.92
N LEU A 136 15.17 -3.96 9.87
CA LEU A 136 13.76 -3.83 9.55
C LEU A 136 13.50 -4.35 8.12
N PRO A 137 13.00 -5.59 7.98
CA PRO A 137 12.67 -6.17 6.68
C PRO A 137 11.57 -5.39 5.93
N TYR A 138 11.62 -5.42 4.60
CA TYR A 138 10.53 -4.92 3.75
C TYR A 138 9.93 -6.09 2.95
N PRO A 139 8.94 -6.82 3.50
CA PRO A 139 8.39 -8.04 2.88
C PRO A 139 7.26 -7.75 1.87
N TYR A 140 6.70 -6.54 1.87
CA TYR A 140 5.45 -6.23 1.20
C TYR A 140 5.48 -6.44 -0.32
N LEU A 141 6.64 -6.23 -0.96
CA LEU A 141 6.83 -6.46 -2.39
C LEU A 141 7.53 -7.79 -2.73
N ASP A 142 7.50 -8.78 -1.84
CA ASP A 142 7.87 -10.15 -2.20
C ASP A 142 6.78 -10.71 -3.12
N PRO A 143 7.09 -11.17 -4.35
CA PRO A 143 6.10 -11.79 -5.23
C PRO A 143 5.29 -12.93 -4.60
N ALA A 144 5.81 -13.58 -3.56
CA ALA A 144 5.08 -14.60 -2.81
C ALA A 144 3.96 -14.03 -1.91
N ALA A 145 4.04 -12.75 -1.53
CA ALA A 145 3.08 -12.04 -0.68
C ALA A 145 2.19 -11.04 -1.45
N ILE A 146 2.35 -10.97 -2.78
CA ILE A 146 1.53 -10.14 -3.66
C ILE A 146 0.45 -11.02 -4.25
N GLU A 147 -0.82 -10.62 -4.11
CA GLU A 147 -1.95 -11.28 -4.71
C GLU A 147 -2.10 -10.93 -6.20
N ASN A 148 -2.67 -11.83 -7.00
CA ASN A 148 -2.91 -11.57 -8.42
C ASN A 148 -3.90 -10.42 -8.70
N SER A 149 -4.81 -10.17 -7.77
CA SER A 149 -5.92 -9.21 -7.88
C SER A 149 -6.19 -8.52 -6.53
N ILE A 150 -7.09 -7.54 -6.52
CA ILE A 150 -7.57 -6.90 -5.28
C ILE A 150 -8.81 -7.68 -4.83
N ALA A 151 -8.72 -8.42 -3.72
CA ALA A 151 -9.78 -9.28 -3.22
C ALA A 151 -10.31 -8.90 -1.82
N ILE A 152 -9.90 -7.74 -1.29
CA ILE A 152 -10.31 -7.19 0.02
C ILE A 152 -10.81 -5.75 -0.09
#